data_AF-A0A378W5M0-F1
#
_entry.id   AF-A0A378W5M0-F1
#
_cell.length_a   1.000
_cell.length_b   1.000
_cell.length_c   1.000
_cell.angle_alpha   90.00
_cell.angle_beta   90.00
_cell.angle_gamma   90.00
#
_symmetry.space_group_name_H-M   'P 1'
#
loop_
_entity.id
_entity.type
_entity.pdbx_description
1 polymer ?
#
loop_
_entity_poly.entity_id
_entity_poly.type
_entity_poly.pdbx_seq_one_letter_code
_entity_poly.pdbx_strand_id
1 'polypeptide(L)'
;MPGAVPAGIRAVAAENLIASAVDLECASGNDQSFSHSPMRRTARLLPQMMPGTDFITSGYSATPNYDNMFAGSNVDAEDFDDFNTIQRDLQIDGGLRHVNESEILAARSRAGRALQAVFAYLDLPAITDAEIEAAVYAHGSRELIPRDVLEDLKGAQQVMDRGVTGLDLVKALESTGFSDIAENLLAVLRQRVSGDLLQTSAIMTRELQPLSAVNDRNDYAGPGTGYRPTGARWEEMKRLRHVTSAENPELEVE
;
A
#
# COMPACT_ATOMS: atom_id res chain seq x y z
N MET A 1 0.36 25.94 6.08
CA MET A 1 0.37 24.53 6.52
C MET A 1 -0.07 24.46 7.98
N PRO A 2 -1.10 23.67 8.31
CA PRO A 2 -1.68 23.62 9.66
C PRO A 2 -0.66 23.18 10.73
N GLY A 3 0.27 22.28 10.39
CA GLY A 3 1.29 21.78 11.32
C GLY A 3 2.24 22.84 11.91
N ALA A 4 2.23 24.08 11.46
CA ALA A 4 3.05 25.18 11.99
C ALA A 4 2.32 26.07 13.02
N VAL A 5 0.99 25.95 13.17
CA VAL A 5 0.18 26.83 14.02
C VAL A 5 -0.48 26.08 15.19
N PRO A 6 -0.87 26.78 16.27
CA PRO A 6 -1.59 26.18 17.38
C PRO A 6 -2.84 25.42 16.92
N ALA A 7 -3.10 24.27 17.54
CA ALA A 7 -4.21 23.37 17.20
C ALA A 7 -4.25 22.87 15.73
N GLY A 8 -3.18 23.03 14.97
CA GLY A 8 -3.11 22.61 13.56
C GLY A 8 -3.40 21.13 13.32
N ILE A 9 -2.81 20.23 14.11
CA ILE A 9 -3.05 18.78 13.99
C ILE A 9 -4.48 18.41 14.39
N ARG A 10 -5.07 19.13 15.35
CA ARG A 10 -6.50 19.01 15.67
C ARG A 10 -7.37 19.45 14.48
N ALA A 11 -6.98 20.51 13.76
CA ALA A 11 -7.71 20.94 12.57
C ALA A 11 -7.67 19.87 11.46
N VAL A 12 -6.52 19.21 11.26
CA VAL A 12 -6.40 18.07 10.33
C VAL A 12 -7.32 16.89 10.72
N ALA A 13 -7.44 16.58 12.00
CA ALA A 13 -8.41 15.57 12.43
C ALA A 13 -9.87 16.04 12.23
N ALA A 14 -10.14 17.33 12.41
CA ALA A 14 -11.48 17.90 12.27
C ALA A 14 -11.95 17.94 10.81
N GLU A 15 -11.08 18.26 9.84
CA GLU A 15 -11.45 18.23 8.41
C GLU A 15 -11.76 16.79 7.95
N ASN A 16 -11.01 15.80 8.42
CA ASN A 16 -11.28 14.39 8.14
C ASN A 16 -12.64 13.97 8.72
N LEU A 17 -12.93 14.36 9.96
CA LEU A 17 -14.23 14.11 10.57
C LEU A 17 -15.36 14.79 9.80
N ILE A 18 -15.16 16.02 9.33
CA ILE A 18 -16.15 16.74 8.52
C ILE A 18 -16.43 15.97 7.23
N ALA A 19 -15.39 15.51 6.52
CA ALA A 19 -15.54 14.74 5.29
C ALA A 19 -16.38 13.47 5.51
N SER A 20 -16.02 12.64 6.49
CA SER A 20 -16.79 11.43 6.82
C SER A 20 -18.21 11.75 7.32
N ALA A 21 -18.40 12.85 8.06
CA ALA A 21 -19.71 13.26 8.56
C ALA A 21 -20.66 13.76 7.46
N VAL A 22 -20.14 14.13 6.29
CA VAL A 22 -20.94 14.47 5.10
C VAL A 22 -21.02 13.32 4.09
N ASP A 23 -20.79 12.09 4.55
CA ASP A 23 -20.94 10.84 3.78
C ASP A 23 -19.98 10.73 2.57
N LEU A 24 -18.79 11.33 2.70
CA LEU A 24 -17.70 11.18 1.75
C LEU A 24 -16.69 10.14 2.26
N GLU A 25 -16.16 9.36 1.31
CA GLU A 25 -14.92 8.59 1.52
C GLU A 25 -13.80 9.54 1.97
N CYS A 26 -13.09 9.18 3.03
CA CYS A 26 -12.01 9.97 3.59
C CYS A 26 -10.66 9.24 3.50
N ALA A 27 -9.90 9.55 2.44
CA ALA A 27 -8.48 9.24 2.37
C ALA A 27 -7.69 10.28 3.19
N SER A 28 -7.34 9.92 4.42
CA SER A 28 -7.26 10.85 5.55
C SER A 28 -5.90 11.53 5.79
N GLY A 29 -5.10 11.70 4.72
CA GLY A 29 -3.76 12.29 4.78
C GLY A 29 -2.72 11.31 5.32
N ASN A 30 -1.91 11.74 6.30
CA ASN A 30 -0.78 10.95 6.84
C ASN A 30 0.25 10.53 5.77
N ASP A 31 0.27 11.26 4.67
CA ASP A 31 0.97 10.97 3.42
C ASP A 31 2.09 11.97 3.11
N GLN A 32 2.31 12.93 4.00
CA GLN A 32 3.24 14.04 3.82
C GLN A 32 4.06 14.32 5.08
N SER A 33 5.36 14.52 4.89
CA SER A 33 6.29 14.90 5.94
C SER A 33 6.00 16.31 6.47
N PHE A 34 6.06 16.50 7.79
CA PHE A 34 5.85 17.82 8.42
C PHE A 34 6.70 18.07 9.67
N SER A 35 7.43 17.06 10.14
CA SER A 35 8.27 17.14 11.32
C SER A 35 9.41 16.14 11.26
N HIS A 36 10.57 16.53 11.81
CA HIS A 36 11.70 15.64 12.05
C HIS A 36 11.55 14.80 13.32
N SER A 37 10.56 15.07 14.18
CA SER A 37 10.38 14.35 15.44
C SER A 37 9.45 13.14 15.23
N PRO A 38 9.92 11.90 15.45
CA PRO A 38 9.07 10.70 15.37
C PRO A 38 7.85 10.78 16.29
N MET A 39 8.02 11.30 17.51
CA MET A 39 6.92 11.52 18.46
C MET A 39 5.84 12.43 17.86
N ARG A 40 6.26 13.52 17.20
CA ARG A 40 5.32 14.48 16.61
C ARG A 40 4.63 13.89 15.37
N ARG A 41 5.35 13.13 14.55
CA ARG A 41 4.78 12.38 13.40
C ARG A 41 3.72 11.37 13.85
N THR A 42 4.01 10.62 14.92
CA THR A 42 3.11 9.65 15.53
C THR A 42 1.86 10.32 16.10
N ALA A 43 2.02 11.44 16.82
CA ALA A 43 0.90 12.22 17.35
C ALA A 43 -0.02 12.79 16.26
N ARG A 44 0.49 12.96 15.02
CA ARG A 44 -0.30 13.35 13.84
C ARG A 44 -0.99 12.18 13.15
N LEU A 45 -0.48 10.96 13.29
CA LEU A 45 -1.05 9.71 12.75
C LEU A 45 -2.21 9.16 13.59
N LEU A 46 -2.02 9.11 14.91
CA LEU A 46 -2.97 8.46 15.83
C LEU A 46 -4.41 8.98 15.75
N PRO A 47 -4.68 10.29 15.51
CA PRO A 47 -6.04 10.78 15.38
C PRO A 47 -6.86 10.16 14.23
N GLN A 48 -6.21 9.58 13.21
CA GLN A 48 -6.88 8.84 12.14
C GLN A 48 -6.74 7.32 12.34
N MET A 49 -5.58 6.85 12.81
CA MET A 49 -5.33 5.42 13.00
C MET A 49 -6.17 4.80 14.12
N MET A 50 -6.37 5.50 15.25
CA MET A 50 -7.14 4.97 16.38
C MET A 50 -8.65 4.80 16.06
N PRO A 51 -9.35 5.79 15.50
CA PRO A 51 -10.77 5.60 15.13
C PRO A 51 -10.95 4.80 13.84
N GLY A 52 -9.96 4.78 12.95
CA GLY A 52 -10.08 4.27 11.59
C GLY A 52 -10.76 5.29 10.65
N THR A 53 -10.31 5.30 9.40
CA THR A 53 -10.91 6.02 8.26
C THR A 53 -10.87 5.09 7.05
N ASP A 54 -11.53 5.44 5.95
CA ASP A 54 -11.56 4.61 4.73
C ASP A 54 -10.13 4.30 4.24
N PHE A 55 -9.25 5.31 4.27
CA PHE A 55 -7.80 5.12 4.21
C PHE A 55 -7.10 5.92 5.30
N ILE A 56 -6.59 5.22 6.32
CA ILE A 56 -5.85 5.79 7.47
C ILE A 56 -4.65 6.63 7.01
N THR A 57 -4.02 6.17 5.94
CA THR A 57 -2.98 6.88 5.23
C THR A 57 -3.32 6.91 3.75
N SER A 58 -3.45 8.09 3.16
CA SER A 58 -3.66 8.27 1.71
C SER A 58 -2.37 8.15 0.89
N GLY A 59 -1.27 7.74 1.52
CA GLY A 59 0.06 7.69 0.93
C GLY A 59 1.13 7.31 1.95
N TYR A 60 0.94 6.20 2.67
CA TYR A 60 2.05 5.55 3.37
C TYR A 60 3.17 5.29 2.37
N SER A 61 4.39 5.77 2.63
CA SER A 61 5.49 5.54 1.69
C SER A 61 5.96 4.10 1.77
N ALA A 62 5.68 3.28 0.76
CA ALA A 62 6.17 1.90 0.68
C ALA A 62 7.66 1.78 0.28
N THR A 63 8.32 2.93 0.11
CA THR A 63 9.77 3.08 -0.10
C THR A 63 10.33 3.99 1.00
N PRO A 64 11.64 3.97 1.29
CA PRO A 64 12.23 4.96 2.18
C PRO A 64 11.96 6.38 1.69
N ASN A 65 11.81 7.34 2.61
CA ASN A 65 11.43 8.71 2.26
C ASN A 65 12.39 9.43 1.32
N TYR A 66 13.66 9.00 1.21
CA TYR A 66 14.58 9.57 0.24
C TYR A 66 14.19 9.26 -1.23
N ASP A 67 13.38 8.23 -1.45
CA ASP A 67 12.81 7.87 -2.77
C ASP A 67 11.36 8.34 -2.95
N ASN A 68 10.76 8.89 -1.91
CA ASN A 68 9.39 9.35 -1.99
C ASN A 68 9.32 10.63 -2.84
N MET A 69 8.83 10.47 -4.07
CA MET A 69 8.70 11.57 -5.04
C MET A 69 7.64 12.61 -4.68
N PHE A 70 6.89 12.41 -3.59
CA PHE A 70 5.98 13.38 -2.99
C PHE A 70 6.62 14.15 -1.82
N ALA A 71 7.95 14.29 -1.81
CA ALA A 71 8.71 15.00 -0.77
C ALA A 71 8.62 14.36 0.64
N GLY A 72 8.45 13.04 0.68
CA GLY A 72 8.40 12.27 1.93
C GLY A 72 7.00 12.20 2.52
N SER A 73 6.65 11.03 3.04
CA SER A 73 5.42 10.77 3.77
C SER A 73 5.60 10.96 5.28
N ASN A 74 4.49 10.98 6.03
CA ASN A 74 4.53 11.02 7.49
C ASN A 74 5.08 9.71 8.07
N VAL A 75 4.88 8.61 7.36
CA VAL A 75 5.37 7.25 7.66
C VAL A 75 5.93 6.61 6.39
N ASP A 76 7.03 5.86 6.52
CA ASP A 76 7.69 5.21 5.38
C ASP A 76 8.07 3.75 5.61
N ALA A 77 8.80 3.15 4.67
CA ALA A 77 9.17 1.75 4.72
C ALA A 77 9.97 1.35 5.97
N GLU A 78 10.64 2.31 6.62
CA GLU A 78 11.39 2.06 7.85
C GLU A 78 10.47 2.04 9.09
N ASP A 79 9.25 2.59 9.00
CA ASP A 79 8.26 2.63 10.08
C ASP A 79 7.32 1.39 10.06
N PHE A 80 7.49 0.40 9.14
CA PHE A 80 6.54 -0.73 9.00
C PHE A 80 6.41 -1.59 10.26
N ASP A 81 7.53 -1.90 10.92
CA ASP A 81 7.55 -2.73 12.13
C ASP A 81 6.90 -1.99 13.32
N ASP A 82 7.16 -0.68 13.45
CA ASP A 82 6.51 0.17 14.45
C ASP A 82 5.01 0.28 14.21
N PHE A 83 4.59 0.45 12.94
CA PHE A 83 3.18 0.52 12.58
C PHE A 83 2.44 -0.78 12.92
N ASN A 84 3.02 -1.95 12.64
CA ASN A 84 2.48 -3.25 13.05
C ASN A 84 2.48 -3.44 14.58
N THR A 85 3.48 -2.92 15.28
CA THR A 85 3.55 -2.95 16.75
C THR A 85 2.43 -2.12 17.38
N ILE A 86 2.18 -0.91 16.87
CA ILE A 86 1.08 -0.05 17.36
C ILE A 86 -0.28 -0.74 17.17
N GLN A 87 -0.50 -1.39 16.01
CA GLN A 87 -1.72 -2.14 15.73
C GLN A 87 -1.98 -3.23 16.77
N ARG A 88 -0.95 -4.02 17.08
CA ARG A 88 -0.99 -5.06 18.11
C ARG A 88 -1.24 -4.48 19.49
N ASP A 89 -0.45 -3.50 19.91
CA ASP A 89 -0.43 -3.00 21.28
C ASP A 89 -1.75 -2.31 21.68
N LEU A 90 -2.41 -1.65 20.72
CA LEU A 90 -3.67 -0.93 20.96
C LEU A 90 -4.91 -1.72 20.51
N GLN A 91 -4.73 -2.91 19.90
CA GLN A 91 -5.81 -3.66 19.24
C GLN A 91 -6.59 -2.78 18.24
N ILE A 92 -5.86 -2.01 17.43
CA ILE A 92 -6.42 -1.15 16.37
C ILE A 92 -5.96 -1.66 15.01
N ASP A 93 -6.88 -1.77 14.07
CA ASP A 93 -6.54 -2.22 12.72
C ASP A 93 -6.07 -1.04 11.88
N GLY A 94 -4.78 -1.04 11.54
CA GLY A 94 -4.15 -0.04 10.69
C GLY A 94 -4.17 -0.41 9.20
N GLY A 95 -4.76 -1.54 8.83
CA GLY A 95 -4.85 -2.04 7.45
C GLY A 95 -3.58 -2.73 6.93
N LEU A 96 -2.53 -2.88 7.75
CA LEU A 96 -1.28 -3.56 7.37
C LEU A 96 -1.09 -4.86 8.15
N ARG A 97 -0.10 -5.66 7.75
CA ARG A 97 0.28 -6.88 8.44
C ARG A 97 1.79 -7.08 8.36
N HIS A 98 2.33 -7.86 9.29
CA HIS A 98 3.66 -8.42 9.15
C HIS A 98 3.72 -9.38 7.96
N VAL A 99 4.85 -9.38 7.26
CA VAL A 99 5.13 -10.28 6.14
C VAL A 99 6.56 -10.78 6.29
N ASN A 100 6.76 -12.08 6.12
CA ASN A 100 8.09 -12.67 6.20
C ASN A 100 8.96 -12.25 5.02
N GLU A 101 10.26 -12.11 5.28
CA GLU A 101 11.24 -11.69 4.26
C GLU A 101 11.21 -12.58 3.02
N SER A 102 11.09 -13.90 3.20
CA SER A 102 11.00 -14.85 2.08
C SER A 102 9.80 -14.60 1.16
N GLU A 103 8.64 -14.24 1.72
CA GLU A 103 7.44 -13.86 0.96
C GLU A 103 7.65 -12.54 0.21
N ILE A 104 8.30 -11.56 0.86
CA ILE A 104 8.62 -10.26 0.25
C ILE A 104 9.57 -10.45 -0.94
N LEU A 105 10.67 -11.19 -0.76
CA LEU A 105 11.65 -11.46 -1.80
C LEU A 105 11.01 -12.22 -2.98
N ALA A 106 10.19 -13.23 -2.70
CA ALA A 106 9.47 -13.97 -3.73
C ALA A 106 8.51 -13.07 -4.53
N ALA A 107 7.74 -12.21 -3.85
CA ALA A 107 6.83 -11.28 -4.49
C ALA A 107 7.57 -10.24 -5.36
N ARG A 108 8.65 -9.64 -4.84
CA ARG A 108 9.49 -8.68 -5.58
C ARG A 108 10.14 -9.31 -6.80
N SER A 109 10.68 -10.52 -6.64
CA SER A 109 11.32 -11.26 -7.73
C SER A 109 10.33 -11.62 -8.83
N ARG A 110 9.12 -12.04 -8.44
CA ARG A 110 8.04 -12.32 -9.37
C ARG A 110 7.59 -11.06 -10.12
N ALA A 111 7.41 -9.94 -9.41
CA ALA A 111 7.01 -8.67 -10.00
C ALA A 111 8.07 -8.15 -11.00
N GLY A 112 9.36 -8.20 -10.64
CA GLY A 112 10.46 -7.80 -11.52
C GLY A 112 10.51 -8.61 -12.82
N ARG A 113 10.37 -9.95 -12.73
CA ARG A 113 10.33 -10.82 -13.91
C ARG A 113 9.09 -10.60 -14.79
N ALA A 114 7.92 -10.37 -14.18
CA ALA A 114 6.72 -10.03 -14.92
C ALA A 114 6.87 -8.71 -15.69
N LEU A 115 7.47 -7.69 -15.04
CA LEU A 115 7.74 -6.40 -15.68
C LEU A 115 8.76 -6.52 -16.82
N GLN A 116 9.84 -7.27 -16.62
CA GLN A 116 10.82 -7.58 -17.67
C GLN A 116 10.16 -8.25 -18.87
N ALA A 117 9.29 -9.23 -18.64
CA ALA A 117 8.58 -9.92 -19.71
C ALA A 117 7.65 -8.99 -20.50
N VAL A 118 6.94 -8.09 -19.81
CA VAL A 118 6.11 -7.05 -20.45
C VAL A 118 6.95 -6.08 -21.28
N PHE A 119 8.08 -5.61 -20.75
CA PHE A 119 9.00 -4.72 -21.46
C PHE A 119 9.54 -5.38 -22.72
N ALA A 120 10.00 -6.63 -22.63
CA ALA A 120 10.48 -7.39 -23.78
C ALA A 120 9.37 -7.62 -24.83
N TYR A 121 8.17 -7.99 -24.40
CA TYR A 121 7.05 -8.23 -25.31
C TYR A 121 6.63 -6.96 -26.07
N LEU A 122 6.68 -5.81 -25.41
CA LEU A 122 6.30 -4.52 -26.00
C LEU A 122 7.46 -3.84 -26.73
N ASP A 123 8.63 -4.45 -26.81
CA ASP A 123 9.84 -3.87 -27.42
C ASP A 123 10.25 -2.54 -26.75
N LEU A 124 10.19 -2.51 -25.41
CA LEU A 124 10.62 -1.39 -24.57
C LEU A 124 12.09 -1.57 -24.14
N PRO A 125 12.77 -0.51 -23.67
CA PRO A 125 14.16 -0.59 -23.22
C PRO A 125 14.38 -1.72 -22.21
N ALA A 126 15.25 -2.67 -22.55
CA ALA A 126 15.35 -3.94 -21.83
C ALA A 126 15.59 -3.76 -20.33
N ILE A 127 14.97 -4.63 -19.53
CA ILE A 127 15.27 -4.81 -18.09
C ILE A 127 16.13 -6.07 -17.97
N THR A 128 17.33 -5.93 -17.42
CA THR A 128 18.29 -7.03 -17.27
C THR A 128 18.01 -7.86 -16.02
N ASP A 129 18.48 -9.11 -16.00
CA ASP A 129 18.39 -9.95 -14.80
C ASP A 129 19.14 -9.34 -13.61
N ALA A 130 20.23 -8.61 -13.87
CA ALA A 130 20.98 -7.90 -12.84
C ALA A 130 20.16 -6.76 -12.20
N GLU A 131 19.37 -6.05 -12.99
CA GLU A 131 18.45 -5.02 -12.48
C GLU A 131 17.35 -5.63 -11.61
N ILE A 132 16.80 -6.77 -12.03
CA ILE A 132 15.81 -7.50 -11.22
C ILE A 132 16.44 -7.95 -9.91
N GLU A 133 17.61 -8.59 -9.95
CA GLU A 133 18.28 -9.09 -8.75
C GLU A 133 18.58 -7.95 -7.78
N ALA A 134 19.11 -6.82 -8.28
CA ALA A 134 19.32 -5.62 -7.46
C ALA A 134 17.99 -5.13 -6.84
N ALA A 135 16.93 -5.04 -7.64
CA ALA A 135 15.62 -4.61 -7.17
C ALA A 135 15.00 -5.58 -6.15
N VAL A 136 15.27 -6.88 -6.21
CA VAL A 136 14.73 -7.85 -5.25
C VAL A 136 15.19 -7.56 -3.83
N TYR A 137 16.47 -7.23 -3.65
CA TYR A 137 17.07 -7.00 -2.32
C TYR A 137 17.22 -5.52 -1.93
N ALA A 138 16.95 -4.59 -2.85
CA ALA A 138 17.08 -3.17 -2.59
C ALA A 138 16.10 -2.67 -1.54
N HIS A 139 16.59 -1.79 -0.66
CA HIS A 139 15.74 -0.95 0.21
C HIS A 139 15.14 0.21 -0.61
N GLY A 140 15.95 0.82 -1.47
CA GLY A 140 15.51 1.88 -2.38
C GLY A 140 16.43 2.08 -3.58
N SER A 141 16.35 3.24 -4.22
CA SER A 141 17.01 3.55 -5.50
C SER A 141 18.53 3.58 -5.42
N ARG A 142 19.09 3.76 -4.21
CA ARG A 142 20.55 3.80 -4.00
C ARG A 142 21.23 2.45 -4.28
N GLU A 143 20.48 1.36 -4.16
CA GLU A 143 20.95 0.01 -4.43
C GLU A 143 20.59 -0.47 -5.86
N LEU A 144 19.87 0.34 -6.64
CA LEU A 144 19.47 -0.01 -8.01
C LEU A 144 20.56 0.31 -9.03
N ILE A 145 20.58 -0.47 -10.11
CA ILE A 145 21.44 -0.21 -11.26
C ILE A 145 20.85 0.98 -12.05
N PRO A 146 21.63 2.05 -12.32
CA PRO A 146 21.14 3.18 -13.11
C PRO A 146 20.74 2.75 -14.53
N ARG A 147 19.58 3.24 -14.98
CA ARG A 147 19.08 3.06 -16.34
C ARG A 147 19.39 4.25 -17.23
N ASP A 148 19.39 4.03 -18.55
CA ASP A 148 19.46 5.12 -19.51
C ASP A 148 18.11 5.84 -19.59
N VAL A 149 18.03 6.97 -18.88
CA VAL A 149 16.82 7.78 -18.78
C VAL A 149 16.35 8.27 -20.15
N LEU A 150 17.26 8.55 -21.10
CA LEU A 150 16.85 9.03 -22.42
C LEU A 150 16.19 7.92 -23.22
N GLU A 151 16.70 6.69 -23.13
CA GLU A 151 16.07 5.53 -23.77
C GLU A 151 14.73 5.19 -23.12
N ASP A 152 14.63 5.25 -21.78
CA ASP A 152 13.35 5.03 -21.08
C ASP A 152 12.29 6.09 -21.45
N LEU A 153 12.67 7.35 -21.61
CA LEU A 153 11.77 8.41 -22.08
C LEU A 153 11.29 8.17 -23.52
N LYS A 154 12.16 7.66 -24.40
CA LYS A 154 11.75 7.24 -25.76
C LYS A 154 10.79 6.06 -25.70
N GLY A 155 11.07 5.06 -24.86
CA GLY A 155 10.18 3.92 -24.64
C GLY A 155 8.79 4.35 -24.16
N ALA A 156 8.73 5.25 -23.17
CA ALA A 156 7.48 5.82 -22.67
C ALA A 156 6.71 6.57 -23.77
N GLN A 157 7.39 7.34 -24.64
CA GLN A 157 6.74 7.99 -25.77
C GLN A 157 6.18 6.96 -26.77
N GLN A 158 6.89 5.87 -27.05
CA GLN A 158 6.40 4.80 -27.94
C GLN A 158 5.14 4.12 -27.40
N VAL A 159 5.02 3.91 -26.08
CA VAL A 159 3.79 3.40 -25.46
C VAL A 159 2.60 4.28 -25.81
N MET A 160 2.79 5.60 -25.74
CA MET A 160 1.75 6.58 -26.07
C MET A 160 1.46 6.61 -27.58
N ASP A 161 2.49 6.67 -28.42
CA ASP A 161 2.36 6.77 -29.88
C ASP A 161 1.69 5.53 -30.49
N ARG A 162 1.93 4.36 -29.90
CA ARG A 162 1.31 3.08 -30.31
C ARG A 162 -0.08 2.87 -29.70
N GLY A 163 -0.53 3.76 -28.80
CA GLY A 163 -1.80 3.63 -28.10
C GLY A 163 -1.88 2.37 -27.25
N VAL A 164 -0.77 1.96 -26.63
CA VAL A 164 -0.73 0.76 -25.78
C VAL A 164 -1.71 0.93 -24.63
N THR A 165 -2.55 -0.08 -24.42
CA THR A 165 -3.59 -0.08 -23.40
C THR A 165 -3.35 -1.14 -22.33
N GLY A 166 -4.16 -1.12 -21.26
CA GLY A 166 -4.15 -2.18 -20.26
C GLY A 166 -4.41 -3.58 -20.83
N LEU A 167 -5.15 -3.71 -21.94
CA LEU A 167 -5.37 -5.00 -22.59
C LEU A 167 -4.11 -5.53 -23.28
N ASP A 168 -3.22 -4.65 -23.74
CA ASP A 168 -1.94 -5.06 -24.32
C ASP A 168 -0.98 -5.54 -23.23
N LEU A 169 -1.04 -4.95 -22.02
CA LEU A 169 -0.34 -5.46 -20.84
C LEU A 169 -0.84 -6.86 -20.44
N VAL A 170 -2.17 -7.08 -20.45
CA VAL A 170 -2.76 -8.40 -20.19
C VAL A 170 -2.27 -9.43 -21.21
N LYS A 171 -2.28 -9.09 -22.51
CA LYS A 171 -1.77 -9.98 -23.57
C LYS A 171 -0.28 -10.27 -23.40
N ALA A 172 0.52 -9.28 -23.04
CA ALA A 172 1.94 -9.44 -22.80
C ALA A 172 2.20 -10.43 -21.66
N LEU A 173 1.53 -10.24 -20.52
CA LEU A 173 1.65 -11.14 -19.36
C LEU A 173 1.19 -12.57 -19.70
N GLU A 174 0.05 -12.72 -20.37
CA GLU A 174 -0.49 -14.03 -20.78
C GLU A 174 0.47 -14.74 -21.75
N SER A 175 0.95 -14.01 -22.77
CA SER A 175 1.84 -14.58 -23.80
C SER A 175 3.22 -14.95 -23.26
N THR A 176 3.61 -14.41 -22.10
CA THR A 176 4.92 -14.64 -21.47
C THR A 176 4.84 -15.55 -20.24
N GLY A 177 3.69 -16.19 -19.99
CA GLY A 177 3.53 -17.20 -18.95
C GLY A 177 3.17 -16.67 -17.56
N PHE A 178 2.82 -15.38 -17.45
CA PHE A 178 2.29 -14.75 -16.23
C PHE A 178 0.76 -14.70 -16.24
N SER A 179 0.12 -15.82 -16.60
CA SER A 179 -1.33 -15.90 -16.80
C SER A 179 -2.15 -15.49 -15.59
N ASP A 180 -1.69 -15.80 -14.38
CA ASP A 180 -2.40 -15.41 -13.17
C ASP A 180 -2.33 -13.89 -12.91
N ILE A 181 -1.20 -13.25 -13.22
CA ILE A 181 -1.08 -11.78 -13.16
C ILE A 181 -1.92 -11.14 -14.28
N ALA A 182 -1.96 -11.75 -15.47
CA ALA A 182 -2.80 -11.31 -16.57
C ALA A 182 -4.29 -11.36 -16.21
N GLU A 183 -4.74 -12.46 -15.59
CA GLU A 183 -6.10 -12.64 -15.10
C GLU A 183 -6.45 -11.60 -14.03
N ASN A 184 -5.56 -11.37 -13.06
CA ASN A 184 -5.74 -10.34 -12.04
C ASN A 184 -5.87 -8.95 -12.65
N LEU A 185 -4.96 -8.56 -13.56
CA LEU A 185 -5.02 -7.26 -14.21
C LEU A 185 -6.30 -7.11 -15.04
N LEU A 186 -6.73 -8.15 -15.74
CA LEU A 186 -8.00 -8.14 -16.47
C LEU A 186 -9.20 -8.00 -15.53
N ALA A 187 -9.21 -8.68 -14.39
CA ALA A 187 -10.25 -8.56 -13.39
C ALA A 187 -10.36 -7.11 -12.85
N VAL A 188 -9.22 -6.46 -12.58
CA VAL A 188 -9.20 -5.03 -12.19
C VAL A 188 -9.74 -4.14 -13.30
N LEU A 189 -9.34 -4.36 -14.57
CA LEU A 189 -9.83 -3.57 -15.70
C LEU A 189 -11.34 -3.72 -15.92
N ARG A 190 -11.89 -4.91 -15.66
CA ARG A 190 -13.33 -5.19 -15.78
C ARG A 190 -14.19 -4.39 -14.80
N GLN A 191 -13.63 -3.89 -13.70
CA GLN A 191 -14.36 -3.03 -12.76
C GLN A 191 -14.81 -1.72 -13.40
N ARG A 192 -14.14 -1.26 -14.46
CA ARG A 192 -14.58 -0.10 -15.25
C ARG A 192 -15.85 -0.37 -16.06
N VAL A 193 -16.22 -1.64 -16.26
CA VAL A 193 -17.43 -2.05 -16.97
C VAL A 193 -18.62 -2.14 -16.02
N SER A 194 -18.43 -2.71 -14.82
CA SER A 194 -19.51 -2.81 -13.83
C SER A 194 -19.79 -1.49 -13.13
N GLY A 195 -18.75 -0.67 -12.91
CA GLY A 195 -18.87 0.60 -12.19
C GLY A 195 -19.00 0.43 -10.67
N ASP A 196 -18.79 -0.78 -10.14
CA ASP A 196 -18.92 -1.05 -8.70
C ASP A 196 -17.88 -0.28 -7.87
N LEU A 197 -16.66 -0.12 -8.42
CA LEU A 197 -15.60 0.69 -7.80
C LEU A 197 -15.84 2.22 -7.88
N LEU A 198 -16.99 2.66 -8.39
CA LEU A 198 -17.39 4.07 -8.33
C LEU A 198 -18.19 4.41 -7.07
N GLN A 199 -18.53 3.41 -6.25
CA GLN A 199 -19.24 3.61 -4.99
C GLN A 199 -18.31 4.16 -3.91
N THR A 200 -18.90 4.78 -2.89
CA THR A 200 -18.17 5.35 -1.75
C THR A 200 -17.31 4.29 -1.05
N SER A 201 -16.03 4.62 -0.81
CA SER A 201 -15.07 3.76 -0.08
C SER A 201 -14.75 2.44 -0.79
N ALA A 202 -14.89 2.38 -2.12
CA ALA A 202 -14.75 1.14 -2.86
C ALA A 202 -13.29 0.70 -3.05
N ILE A 203 -12.97 -0.47 -2.50
CA ILE A 203 -11.73 -1.23 -2.71
C ILE A 203 -12.06 -2.61 -3.29
N MET A 204 -11.03 -3.44 -3.45
CA MET A 204 -11.19 -4.85 -3.83
C MET A 204 -10.68 -5.77 -2.73
N THR A 205 -11.38 -6.88 -2.48
CA THR A 205 -10.89 -7.97 -1.63
C THR A 205 -9.73 -8.71 -2.29
N ARG A 206 -9.16 -9.69 -1.58
CA ARG A 206 -8.11 -10.56 -2.11
C ARG A 206 -8.54 -11.34 -3.36
N GLU A 207 -9.83 -11.66 -3.45
CA GLU A 207 -10.48 -12.33 -4.58
C GLU A 207 -10.94 -11.35 -5.67
N LEU A 208 -10.46 -10.09 -5.61
CA LEU A 208 -10.75 -9.01 -6.54
C LEU A 208 -12.26 -8.69 -6.66
N GLN A 209 -13.00 -8.88 -5.56
CA GLN A 209 -14.42 -8.52 -5.47
C GLN A 209 -14.57 -7.11 -4.88
N PRO A 210 -15.49 -6.27 -5.39
CA PRO A 210 -15.75 -4.95 -4.82
C PRO A 210 -16.22 -4.99 -3.36
N LEU A 211 -15.59 -4.18 -2.52
CA LEU A 211 -15.97 -3.93 -1.13
C LEU A 211 -16.05 -2.42 -0.93
N SER A 212 -17.17 -1.90 -0.43
CA SER A 212 -17.47 -0.47 -0.38
C SER A 212 -18.40 -0.17 0.79
N ALA A 213 -18.64 1.11 1.08
CA ALA A 213 -19.60 1.52 2.10
C ALA A 213 -21.05 1.04 1.83
N VAL A 214 -21.36 0.61 0.60
CA VAL A 214 -22.68 0.07 0.22
C VAL A 214 -22.88 -1.36 0.72
N ASN A 215 -21.87 -2.23 0.56
CA ASN A 215 -21.95 -3.65 0.91
C ASN A 215 -21.14 -4.02 2.17
N ASP A 216 -20.36 -3.10 2.71
CA ASP A 216 -19.63 -3.18 3.97
C ASP A 216 -19.86 -1.91 4.79
N ARG A 217 -21.13 -1.65 5.11
CA ARG A 217 -21.54 -0.42 5.79
C ARG A 217 -21.05 -0.41 7.23
N ASN A 218 -20.36 0.66 7.61
CA ASN A 218 -20.07 0.93 9.02
C ASN A 218 -21.37 1.11 9.82
N ASP A 219 -21.56 0.29 10.85
CA ASP A 219 -22.77 0.22 11.67
C ASP A 219 -22.51 0.55 13.15
N TYR A 220 -21.46 1.32 13.43
CA TYR A 220 -21.11 1.74 14.78
C TYR A 220 -22.27 2.45 15.51
N ALA A 221 -22.64 1.90 16.67
CA ALA A 221 -23.67 2.39 17.59
C ALA A 221 -23.19 2.39 19.05
N GLY A 222 -21.87 2.42 19.28
CA GLY A 222 -21.24 2.39 20.61
C GLY A 222 -20.50 1.08 20.92
N PRO A 223 -20.03 0.90 22.17
CA PRO A 223 -19.25 -0.28 22.55
C PRO A 223 -19.97 -1.60 22.24
N GLY A 224 -19.27 -2.51 21.55
CA GLY A 224 -19.83 -3.81 21.17
C GLY A 224 -20.44 -3.87 19.76
N THR A 225 -20.48 -2.76 19.04
CA THR A 225 -20.99 -2.66 17.65
C THR A 225 -19.89 -2.12 16.72
N GLY A 226 -20.13 -2.11 15.40
CA GLY A 226 -19.13 -1.65 14.43
C GLY A 226 -18.00 -2.64 14.17
N TYR A 227 -17.04 -2.20 13.36
CA TYR A 227 -15.84 -2.96 13.05
C TYR A 227 -15.01 -3.28 14.31
N ARG A 228 -14.53 -4.51 14.41
CA ARG A 228 -13.62 -4.95 15.48
C ARG A 228 -12.60 -5.96 14.94
N PRO A 229 -11.29 -5.73 15.09
CA PRO A 229 -10.28 -6.71 14.72
C PRO A 229 -10.37 -7.90 15.67
N THR A 230 -11.05 -8.96 15.23
CA THR A 230 -11.29 -10.19 15.99
C THR A 230 -11.03 -11.41 15.12
N GLY A 231 -11.00 -12.61 15.73
CA GLY A 231 -10.79 -13.86 15.00
C GLY A 231 -9.47 -13.87 14.23
N ALA A 232 -9.51 -14.30 12.97
CA ALA A 232 -8.32 -14.46 12.14
C ALA A 232 -7.51 -13.17 11.97
N ARG A 233 -8.18 -12.02 11.83
CA ARG A 233 -7.49 -10.72 11.68
C ARG A 233 -6.70 -10.35 12.93
N TRP A 234 -7.27 -10.61 14.11
CA TRP A 234 -6.55 -10.37 15.38
C TRP A 234 -5.35 -11.28 15.56
N GLU A 235 -5.48 -12.57 15.19
CA GLU A 235 -4.35 -13.49 15.22
C GLU A 235 -3.23 -13.07 14.27
N GLU A 236 -3.59 -12.57 13.07
CA GLU A 236 -2.62 -12.01 12.13
C GLU A 236 -1.90 -10.76 12.68
N MET A 237 -2.63 -9.83 13.32
CA MET A 237 -2.04 -8.62 13.90
C MET A 237 -1.08 -8.90 15.06
N LYS A 238 -1.23 -10.03 15.77
CA LYS A 238 -0.30 -10.41 16.84
C LYS A 238 1.03 -10.95 16.33
N ARG A 239 1.08 -11.45 15.10
CA ARG A 239 2.32 -11.94 14.47
C ARG A 239 3.17 -10.75 14.06
N LEU A 240 4.27 -10.54 14.77
CA LEU A 240 5.30 -9.58 14.39
C LEU A 240 6.64 -10.31 14.29
N ARG A 241 7.61 -9.64 13.67
CA ARG A 241 9.00 -10.06 13.70
C ARG A 241 9.49 -10.25 15.14
N HIS A 242 10.19 -11.35 15.43
CA HIS A 242 10.83 -11.63 16.71
C HIS A 242 9.90 -11.73 17.94
N VAL A 243 8.63 -12.09 17.74
CA VAL A 243 7.71 -12.39 18.86
C VAL A 243 8.06 -13.75 19.44
N THR A 244 8.45 -13.80 20.71
CA THR A 244 8.74 -15.05 21.41
C THR A 244 7.53 -15.56 22.19
N SER A 245 7.40 -16.88 22.30
CA SER A 245 6.35 -17.48 23.12
C SER A 245 6.58 -17.19 24.60
N ALA A 246 5.53 -16.75 25.30
CA ALA A 246 5.58 -16.57 26.75
C ALA A 246 5.82 -17.90 27.50
N GLU A 247 5.42 -19.03 26.91
CA GLU A 247 5.64 -20.38 27.46
C GLU A 247 6.99 -20.96 27.04
N ASN A 248 7.53 -20.54 25.90
CA ASN A 248 8.84 -20.95 25.42
C ASN A 248 9.59 -19.78 24.76
N PRO A 249 10.36 -19.00 25.55
CA PRO A 249 11.06 -17.81 25.06
C PRO A 249 12.10 -18.06 23.97
N GLU A 250 12.50 -19.32 23.73
CA GLU A 250 13.45 -19.72 22.68
C GLU A 250 12.77 -19.98 21.32
N LEU A 251 11.44 -20.00 21.27
CA LEU A 251 10.66 -20.20 20.05
C LEU A 251 9.99 -18.89 19.61
N GLU A 252 10.25 -18.48 18.37
CA GLU A 252 9.46 -17.45 17.71
C GLU A 252 8.06 -17.98 17.38
N VAL A 253 7.05 -17.13 17.56
CA VAL A 253 5.66 -17.43 17.23
C VAL A 253 5.47 -17.18 15.73
N GLU A 254 5.19 -18.25 14.98
CA GLU A 254 4.89 -18.19 13.53
C GLU A 254 3.54 -17.53 13.19
#